data_AF-A0A662H1L0-F1
#
_entry.id   AF-A0A662H1L0-F1
#
_cell.length_a   1.000
_cell.length_b   1.000
_cell.length_c   1.000
_cell.angle_alpha   90.00
_cell.angle_beta   90.00
_cell.angle_gamma   90.00
#
_symmetry.space_group_name_H-M   'P 1'
#
loop_
_entity.id
_entity.type
_entity.pdbx_description
1 polymer ?
#
loop_
_entity_poly.entity_id
_entity_poly.type
_entity_poly.pdbx_seq_one_letter_code
_entity_poly.pdbx_strand_id
1 'polypeptide(L)'
;ASAGTLVGLAGETREEKGVIDMSLRALEGVDLNIILRELAPKFGGSGGGHPVAAGARIPREKFMDFLRALSEAIKRQTAAETLT
;
A
#
# COMPACT_ATOMS: atom_id res chain seq x y z
N ALA A 1 -20.28 -3.33 4.01
CA ALA A 1 -19.28 -4.41 3.96
C ALA A 1 -18.64 -4.40 2.58
N SER A 2 -17.33 -4.22 2.49
CA SER A 2 -16.57 -4.34 1.22
C SER A 2 -16.32 -5.82 0.91
N ALA A 3 -17.38 -6.54 0.56
CA ALA A 3 -17.25 -7.92 0.12
C ALA A 3 -16.44 -7.93 -1.19
N GLY A 4 -15.19 -8.41 -1.15
CA GLY A 4 -14.29 -8.51 -2.31
C GLY A 4 -13.08 -7.56 -2.33
N THR A 5 -12.89 -6.69 -1.33
CA THR A 5 -11.70 -5.83 -1.26
C THR A 5 -10.59 -6.48 -0.43
N LEU A 6 -9.47 -6.84 -1.08
CA LEU A 6 -8.33 -7.51 -0.43
C LEU A 6 -7.52 -6.60 0.50
N VAL A 7 -7.50 -5.29 0.22
CA VAL A 7 -6.70 -4.30 0.96
C VAL A 7 -7.51 -3.02 1.20
N GLY A 8 -7.60 -2.60 2.45
CA GLY A 8 -8.14 -1.29 2.86
C GLY A 8 -7.02 -0.30 3.20
N LEU A 9 -7.23 0.97 2.86
CA LEU A 9 -6.31 2.07 3.12
C LEU A 9 -7.07 3.27 3.71
N ALA A 10 -6.55 3.82 4.79
CA ALA A 10 -6.95 5.12 5.33
C ALA A 10 -5.74 6.05 5.30
N GLY A 11 -5.95 7.31 4.90
CA GLY A 11 -4.89 8.31 4.77
C GLY A 11 -5.23 9.64 5.43
N GLU A 12 -4.26 10.25 6.10
CA GLU A 12 -4.31 11.60 6.65
C GLU A 12 -3.34 12.49 5.87
N THR A 13 -3.83 13.59 5.30
CA THR A 13 -2.95 14.58 4.64
C THR A 13 -2.34 15.50 5.68
N ARG A 14 -1.01 15.61 5.68
CA ARG A 14 -0.26 16.58 6.48
C ARG A 14 0.16 17.75 5.60
N GLU A 15 -0.70 18.77 5.53
CA GLU A 15 -0.54 19.91 4.61
C GLU A 15 0.82 20.62 4.76
N GLU A 16 1.27 20.88 5.99
CA GLU A 16 2.56 21.54 6.25
C GLU A 16 3.77 20.76 5.71
N LYS A 17 3.65 19.44 5.60
CA LYS A 17 4.73 18.55 5.15
C LYS A 17 4.56 18.11 3.69
N GLY A 18 3.43 18.42 3.06
CA GLY A 18 3.12 17.97 1.70
C GLY A 18 3.05 16.46 1.55
N VAL A 19 2.71 15.71 2.60
CA VAL A 19 2.68 14.23 2.58
C VAL A 19 1.32 13.69 3.01
N ILE A 20 1.06 12.43 2.67
CA ILE A 20 -0.07 11.65 3.17
C ILE A 20 0.50 10.48 3.98
N ASP A 21 0.11 10.40 5.25
CA ASP A 21 0.37 9.26 6.12
C ASP A 21 -0.78 8.26 5.99
N MET A 22 -0.45 6.99 5.79
CA MET A 22 -1.39 5.94 5.47
C MET A 22 -1.25 4.75 6.41
N SER A 23 -2.41 4.19 6.77
CA SER A 23 -2.51 2.87 7.42
C SER A 23 -3.22 1.91 6.47
N LEU A 24 -2.60 0.74 6.26
CA LEU A 24 -3.10 -0.30 5.38
C LEU A 24 -3.39 -1.58 6.16
N ARG A 25 -4.46 -2.26 5.77
CA ARG A 25 -4.88 -3.57 6.27
C ARG A 25 -5.23 -4.46 5.10
N ALA A 26 -4.79 -5.72 5.15
CA ALA A 26 -5.11 -6.70 4.12
C ALA A 26 -5.76 -7.94 4.74
N LEU A 27 -6.46 -8.70 3.90
CA LEU A 27 -6.76 -10.10 4.19
C LEU A 27 -5.49 -10.95 4.04
N GLU A 28 -5.54 -12.19 4.53
CA GLU A 28 -4.46 -13.16 4.28
C GLU A 28 -4.27 -13.40 2.77
N GLY A 29 -3.04 -13.72 2.34
CA GLY A 29 -2.65 -13.83 0.92
C GLY A 29 -2.05 -12.57 0.30
N VAL A 30 -1.92 -11.48 1.08
CA VAL A 30 -1.20 -10.26 0.68
C VAL A 30 -0.17 -9.91 1.75
N ASP A 31 1.08 -9.73 1.34
CA ASP A 31 2.16 -9.22 2.19
C ASP A 31 2.44 -7.75 1.84
N LEU A 32 1.74 -6.86 2.57
CA LEU A 32 1.92 -5.42 2.50
C LEU A 32 3.32 -4.98 2.90
N ASN A 33 4.01 -5.73 3.77
CA ASN A 33 5.34 -5.34 4.20
C ASN A 33 6.35 -5.46 3.06
N ILE A 34 6.28 -6.53 2.27
CA ILE A 34 7.10 -6.68 1.06
C ILE A 34 6.75 -5.58 0.05
N ILE A 35 5.47 -5.42 -0.28
CA ILE A 35 5.03 -4.46 -1.30
C ILE A 35 5.44 -3.02 -0.93
N LEU A 36 5.18 -2.60 0.30
CA LEU A 36 5.39 -1.21 0.71
C LEU A 36 6.87 -0.87 0.89
N ARG A 37 7.70 -1.81 1.35
CA ARG A 37 9.16 -1.62 1.41
C ARG A 37 9.78 -1.46 0.02
N GLU A 38 9.22 -2.13 -0.98
CA GLU A 38 9.66 -1.99 -2.36
C GLU A 38 9.16 -0.69 -3.01
N LEU A 39 7.87 -0.37 -2.87
CA LEU A 39 7.24 0.72 -3.60
C LEU A 39 7.47 2.08 -2.97
N ALA A 40 7.27 2.24 -1.66
CA ALA A 40 7.23 3.57 -1.06
C ALA A 40 8.50 4.41 -1.33
N PRO A 41 9.73 3.86 -1.28
CA PRO A 41 10.95 4.61 -1.64
C PRO A 41 10.98 5.09 -3.09
N LYS A 42 10.40 4.32 -4.04
CA LYS A 42 10.33 4.70 -5.47
C LYS A 42 9.49 5.95 -5.71
N PHE A 43 8.62 6.30 -4.77
CA PHE A 43 7.76 7.48 -4.81
C PHE A 43 8.22 8.57 -3.84
N GLY A 44 9.46 8.50 -3.32
CA GLY A 44 10.01 9.49 -2.39
C GLY A 44 9.46 9.39 -0.97
N GLY A 45 8.89 8.24 -0.61
CA GLY A 45 8.30 7.97 0.68
C GLY A 45 8.96 6.82 1.44
N SER A 46 8.24 6.32 2.44
CA SER A 46 8.65 5.14 3.21
C SER A 46 7.44 4.29 3.58
N GLY A 47 7.64 3.00 3.83
CA GLY A 47 6.56 2.10 4.19
C GLY A 47 7.04 0.71 4.59
N GLY A 48 6.15 -0.02 5.25
CA GLY A 48 6.41 -1.37 5.76
C GLY A 48 5.64 -1.65 7.06
N GLY A 49 5.85 -2.84 7.63
CA GLY A 49 5.19 -3.26 8.86
C GLY A 49 5.01 -4.77 8.94
N HIS A 50 3.83 -5.21 9.35
CA HIS A 50 3.43 -6.61 9.36
C HIS A 50 2.79 -6.99 8.00
N PRO A 51 2.86 -8.25 7.54
CA PRO A 51 2.30 -8.66 6.24
C PRO A 51 0.86 -8.18 5.99
N VAL A 52 -0.04 -8.32 6.96
CA VAL A 52 -1.45 -7.90 6.84
C VAL A 52 -1.77 -6.52 7.43
N ALA A 53 -0.76 -5.82 7.98
CA ALA A 53 -0.95 -4.59 8.74
C ALA A 53 0.30 -3.70 8.66
N ALA A 54 0.26 -2.65 7.84
CA ALA A 54 1.43 -1.83 7.55
C ALA A 54 1.09 -0.34 7.44
N GLY A 55 2.11 0.51 7.52
CA GLY A 55 2.01 1.94 7.31
C GLY A 55 2.84 2.39 6.11
N ALA A 56 2.47 3.53 5.53
CA ALA A 56 3.26 4.19 4.49
C ALA A 56 3.08 5.71 4.54
N ARG A 57 4.10 6.45 4.10
CA ARG A 57 4.09 7.89 3.90
C ARG A 57 4.55 8.19 2.48
N ILE A 58 3.80 9.00 1.74
CA ILE A 58 4.13 9.38 0.36
C ILE A 58 3.86 10.89 0.16
N PRO A 59 4.68 11.61 -0.63
CA PRO A 59 4.36 12.97 -1.05
C PRO A 59 2.97 13.07 -1.70
N ARG A 60 2.19 14.09 -1.34
CA ARG A 60 0.79 14.24 -1.75
C ARG A 60 0.63 14.23 -3.28
N GLU A 61 1.55 14.88 -3.98
CA GLU A 61 1.59 14.96 -5.44
C GLU A 61 1.87 13.62 -6.13
N LYS A 62 2.43 12.64 -5.41
CA LYS A 62 2.71 11.29 -5.91
C LYS A 62 1.66 10.25 -5.50
N PHE A 63 0.69 10.63 -4.66
CA PHE A 63 -0.25 9.70 -4.05
C PHE A 63 -1.05 8.89 -5.07
N MET A 64 -1.60 9.54 -6.11
CA MET A 64 -2.40 8.84 -7.12
C MET A 64 -1.58 7.83 -7.93
N ASP A 65 -0.33 8.17 -8.27
CA ASP A 65 0.56 7.27 -8.99
C ASP A 65 1.00 6.10 -8.10
N PHE A 66 1.27 6.37 -6.83
CA PHE A 66 1.53 5.35 -5.82
C PHE A 66 0.36 4.37 -5.66
N LEU A 67 -0.88 4.86 -5.58
CA LEU A 67 -2.07 4.00 -5.48
C LEU A 67 -2.22 3.06 -6.68
N ARG A 68 -1.93 3.54 -7.90
CA ARG A 68 -1.94 2.69 -9.10
C ARG A 68 -0.87 1.61 -9.01
N ALA A 69 0.36 1.97 -8.66
CA ALA A 69 1.45 1.00 -8.51
C ALA A 69 1.18 -0.02 -7.40
N LEU A 70 0.59 0.41 -6.28
CA LEU A 70 0.17 -0.44 -5.17
C LEU A 70 -0.89 -1.45 -5.63
N SER A 71 -1.93 -0.99 -6.36
CA SER A 71 -2.97 -1.87 -6.90
C SER A 71 -2.38 -2.94 -7.81
N GLU A 72 -1.47 -2.57 -8.71
CA GLU A 72 -0.80 -3.52 -9.60
C GLU A 72 0.11 -4.49 -8.85
N ALA A 73 0.80 -4.05 -7.81
CA ALA A 73 1.62 -4.93 -6.98
C ALA A 73 0.79 -5.97 -6.22
N ILE A 74 -0.36 -5.56 -5.66
CA ILE A 74 -1.30 -6.49 -5.00
C ILE A 74 -1.80 -7.54 -5.99
N LYS A 75 -2.24 -7.12 -7.19
CA LYS A 75 -2.69 -8.06 -8.24
C LYS A 75 -1.61 -9.08 -8.62
N ARG A 76 -0.35 -8.65 -8.74
CA ARG A 76 0.77 -9.55 -9.06
C ARG A 76 1.01 -10.57 -7.95
N GLN A 77 0.97 -10.15 -6.69
CA GLN A 77 1.18 -11.04 -5.55
C GLN A 77 0.07 -12.08 -5.45
N THR A 78 -1.19 -11.67 -5.63
CA THR A 78 -2.35 -12.57 -5.50
C THR A 78 -2.53 -13.50 -6.71
N ALA A 79 -2.09 -13.08 -7.90
CA ALA A 79 -2.09 -13.95 -9.08
C ALA A 79 -1.06 -15.08 -8.97
N ALA A 80 0.06 -14.86 -8.25
CA ALA A 80 1.07 -15.87 -8.02
C ALA A 80 0.60 -16.98 -7.08
N GLU A 81 -0.26 -16.69 -6.11
CA GLU A 81 -0.81 -17.71 -5.19
C GLU A 81 -1.83 -18.65 -5.84
N THR A 82 -2.45 -18.28 -6.97
CA THR A 82 -3.44 -19.15 -7.66
C THR A 82 -2.80 -20.22 -8.54
N LEU A 83 -1.48 -20.18 -8.73
CA LEU A 83 -0.69 -21.07 -9.60
C LEU A 83 0.08 -22.15 -8.84
N THR A 84 -0.08 -22.24 -7.52
CA THR A 84 0.52 -23.23 -6.61
C THR A 84 -0.54 -24.02 -5.89
#